data_AF-A0A0E2HC24-F1
#
_entry.id   AF-A0A0E2HC24-F1
#
_cell.length_a   1.000
_cell.length_b   1.000
_cell.length_c   1.000
_cell.angle_alpha   90.00
_cell.angle_beta   90.00
_cell.angle_gamma   90.00
#
_symmetry.space_group_name_H-M   'P 1'
#
loop_
_entity.id
_entity.type
_entity.pdbx_description
1 polymer ?
#
loop_
_entity_poly.entity_id
_entity_poly.type
_entity_poly.pdbx_seq_one_letter_code
_entity_poly.pdbx_strand_id
1 'polypeptide(L)'
;MKKYIGTKLVQARPMTRGAYNRYRGWEIPADENPEDEGYMIQYPDGYVSWSPKGMFDHSYLEVDDNPQLPSGVSIGLGMVEAFIDQVEVMKLGERTTVVRCILKNGFELVESSACVDPRNYSEEIGQEACMEKIRDRIWNLLGFLLQTAWMGVRKDESTKG
;
A
#
# COMPACT_ATOMS: atom_id res chain seq x y z
N MET A 1 -21.18 -16.35 6.03
CA MET A 1 -19.90 -16.14 5.31
C MET A 1 -18.85 -15.67 6.29
N LYS A 2 -17.57 -16.04 6.11
CA LYS A 2 -16.44 -15.51 6.90
C LYS A 2 -15.70 -14.46 6.06
N LYS A 3 -15.05 -13.49 6.72
CA LYS A 3 -14.27 -12.43 6.08
C LYS A 3 -12.77 -12.75 6.19
N TYR A 4 -12.00 -12.40 5.17
CA TYR A 4 -10.56 -12.65 5.08
C TYR A 4 -9.86 -11.41 4.50
N ILE A 5 -8.62 -11.18 4.90
CA ILE A 5 -7.71 -10.18 4.31
C ILE A 5 -6.58 -10.94 3.65
N GLY A 6 -6.17 -10.49 2.47
CA GLY A 6 -5.02 -11.04 1.77
C GLY A 6 -4.30 -9.95 0.99
N THR A 7 -2.98 -10.02 1.03
CA THR A 7 -2.07 -9.17 0.23
C THR A 7 -1.21 -10.09 -0.60
N LYS A 8 -0.98 -9.76 -1.87
CA LYS A 8 -0.25 -10.61 -2.80
C LYS A 8 0.66 -9.75 -3.67
N LEU A 9 1.90 -10.19 -3.86
CA LEU A 9 2.80 -9.61 -4.85
C LEU A 9 2.48 -10.23 -6.21
N VAL A 10 2.07 -9.41 -7.17
CA VAL A 10 1.61 -9.85 -8.50
C VAL A 10 2.18 -8.94 -9.58
N GLN A 11 2.25 -9.45 -10.81
CA GLN A 11 2.49 -8.64 -12.00
C GLN A 11 1.15 -8.33 -12.66
N ALA A 12 1.01 -7.12 -13.21
CA ALA A 12 -0.20 -6.73 -13.91
C ALA A 12 0.13 -5.93 -15.17
N ARG A 13 -0.71 -6.08 -16.19
CA ARG A 13 -0.67 -5.25 -17.40
C ARG A 13 -2.09 -4.90 -17.86
N PRO A 14 -2.31 -3.70 -18.41
CA PRO A 14 -3.60 -3.34 -18.96
C PRO A 14 -4.09 -4.35 -20.00
N MET A 15 -5.34 -4.77 -19.88
CA MET A 15 -6.00 -5.68 -20.81
C MET A 15 -7.51 -5.56 -20.66
N THR A 16 -8.25 -5.40 -21.76
CA THR A 16 -9.72 -5.40 -21.70
C THR A 16 -10.27 -6.78 -21.35
N ARG A 17 -11.49 -6.84 -20.79
CA ARG A 17 -12.15 -8.12 -20.48
C ARG A 17 -12.21 -9.05 -21.69
N GLY A 18 -12.56 -8.52 -22.85
CA GLY A 18 -12.68 -9.31 -24.08
C GLY A 18 -11.34 -9.84 -24.58
N ALA A 19 -10.27 -9.05 -24.47
CA ALA A 19 -8.92 -9.52 -24.78
C ALA A 19 -8.48 -10.65 -23.83
N TYR A 20 -8.82 -10.54 -22.54
CA TYR A 20 -8.51 -11.57 -21.55
C TYR A 20 -9.28 -12.87 -21.80
N ASN A 21 -10.59 -12.80 -22.09
CA ASN A 21 -11.39 -13.98 -22.42
C ASN A 21 -10.85 -14.69 -23.68
N ARG A 22 -10.50 -13.95 -24.74
CA ARG A 22 -9.86 -14.52 -25.93
C ARG A 22 -8.53 -15.19 -25.60
N TYR A 23 -7.69 -14.58 -24.75
CA TYR A 23 -6.43 -15.16 -24.29
C TYR A 23 -6.65 -16.49 -23.54
N ARG A 24 -7.74 -16.63 -22.79
CA ARG A 24 -8.12 -17.86 -22.06
C ARG A 24 -8.88 -18.89 -22.92
N GLY A 25 -9.28 -18.53 -24.15
CA GLY A 25 -10.16 -19.33 -24.98
C GLY A 25 -11.59 -19.44 -24.43
N TRP A 26 -12.04 -18.41 -23.68
CA TRP A 26 -13.36 -18.36 -23.07
C TRP A 26 -14.33 -17.57 -23.94
N GLU A 27 -15.58 -18.03 -23.96
CA GLU A 27 -16.70 -17.24 -24.47
C GLU A 27 -17.02 -16.12 -23.47
N ILE A 28 -17.28 -14.94 -24.01
CA ILE A 28 -17.64 -13.78 -23.19
C ILE A 28 -19.13 -13.91 -22.87
N PRO A 29 -19.53 -13.89 -21.58
CA PRO A 29 -20.94 -13.87 -21.20
C PRO A 29 -21.70 -12.73 -21.90
N ALA A 30 -22.94 -13.00 -22.33
CA ALA A 30 -23.72 -12.05 -23.11
C ALA A 30 -24.07 -10.76 -22.34
N ASP A 31 -24.02 -10.80 -21.01
CA ASP A 31 -24.25 -9.70 -20.08
C ASP A 31 -22.97 -8.96 -19.67
N GLU A 32 -21.80 -9.34 -20.20
CA GLU A 32 -20.53 -8.69 -19.93
C GLU A 32 -20.04 -7.86 -21.12
N ASN A 33 -19.60 -6.64 -20.86
CA ASN A 33 -19.00 -5.79 -21.88
C ASN A 33 -17.53 -6.21 -22.16
N PRO A 34 -17.17 -6.59 -23.40
CA PRO A 34 -15.80 -6.95 -23.78
C PRO A 34 -14.81 -5.78 -23.72
N GLU A 35 -15.29 -4.54 -23.85
CA GLU A 35 -14.45 -3.35 -23.86
C GLU A 35 -14.14 -2.80 -22.47
N ASP A 36 -14.65 -3.45 -21.41
CA ASP A 36 -14.35 -3.04 -20.04
C ASP A 36 -12.85 -3.03 -19.79
N GLU A 37 -12.35 -1.87 -19.35
CA GLU A 37 -10.96 -1.67 -19.00
C GLU A 37 -10.61 -2.45 -17.73
N GLY A 38 -9.40 -2.99 -17.72
CA GLY A 38 -8.90 -3.72 -16.57
C GLY A 38 -7.47 -4.16 -16.76
N TYR A 39 -7.07 -5.08 -15.90
CA TYR A 39 -5.71 -5.59 -15.84
C TYR A 39 -5.74 -7.11 -15.85
N MET A 40 -4.91 -7.70 -16.71
CA MET A 40 -4.52 -9.09 -16.56
C MET A 40 -3.48 -9.14 -15.45
N ILE A 41 -3.75 -9.97 -14.44
CA ILE A 41 -2.89 -10.19 -13.28
C ILE A 41 -2.26 -11.57 -13.42
N GLN A 42 -0.95 -11.65 -13.21
CA GLN A 42 -0.17 -12.88 -13.17
C GLN A 42 0.43 -13.08 -11.78
N TYR A 43 0.24 -14.28 -11.26
CA TYR A 43 0.72 -14.70 -9.95
C TYR A 43 2.04 -15.47 -10.07
N PRO A 44 2.83 -15.58 -8.98
CA PRO A 44 4.12 -16.27 -9.01
C PRO A 44 4.04 -17.74 -9.44
N ASP A 45 2.92 -18.42 -9.19
CA ASP A 45 2.67 -19.82 -9.58
C ASP A 45 2.22 -19.97 -11.04
N GLY A 46 2.14 -18.87 -11.80
CA GLY A 46 1.66 -18.85 -13.18
C GLY A 46 0.15 -18.79 -13.31
N TYR A 47 -0.61 -18.80 -12.22
CA TYR A 47 -2.04 -18.50 -12.28
C TYR A 47 -2.25 -17.09 -12.84
N VAL A 48 -3.34 -16.91 -13.59
CA VAL A 48 -3.72 -15.63 -14.18
C VAL A 48 -5.17 -15.31 -13.89
N SER A 49 -5.45 -14.06 -13.56
CA SER A 49 -6.80 -13.52 -13.38
C SER A 49 -6.97 -12.20 -14.14
N TRP A 50 -8.20 -11.70 -14.18
CA TRP A 50 -8.48 -10.36 -14.67
C TRP A 50 -9.20 -9.56 -13.58
N SER A 51 -8.86 -8.28 -13.45
CA SER A 51 -9.49 -7.35 -12.51
C SER A 51 -10.00 -6.12 -13.25
N PRO A 52 -11.24 -5.66 -13.02
CA PRO A 52 -11.72 -4.38 -13.52
C PRO A 52 -10.78 -3.24 -13.10
N LYS A 53 -10.61 -2.23 -13.97
CA LYS A 53 -9.68 -1.12 -13.75
C LYS A 53 -9.87 -0.45 -12.39
N GLY A 54 -11.10 -0.03 -12.08
CA GLY A 54 -11.38 0.64 -10.80
C GLY A 54 -11.11 -0.23 -9.57
N MET A 55 -11.30 -1.55 -9.67
CA MET A 55 -10.99 -2.46 -8.56
C MET A 55 -9.49 -2.66 -8.39
N PHE A 56 -8.75 -2.73 -9.50
CA PHE A 56 -7.29 -2.82 -9.49
C PHE A 56 -6.66 -1.54 -8.93
N ASP A 57 -7.01 -0.38 -9.51
CA ASP A 57 -6.45 0.92 -9.12
C ASP A 57 -6.72 1.24 -7.63
N HIS A 58 -7.85 0.76 -7.08
CA HIS A 58 -8.17 0.93 -5.67
C HIS A 58 -7.40 0.02 -4.71
N SER A 59 -7.04 -1.20 -5.16
CA SER A 59 -6.61 -2.27 -4.25
C SER A 59 -5.11 -2.55 -4.30
N TYR A 60 -4.42 -2.11 -5.36
CA TYR A 60 -3.02 -2.44 -5.61
C TYR A 60 -2.14 -1.21 -5.45
N LEU A 61 -1.02 -1.41 -4.73
CA LEU A 61 0.06 -0.45 -4.63
C LEU A 61 1.17 -0.89 -5.59
N GLU A 62 1.58 0.00 -6.49
CA GLU A 62 2.76 -0.22 -7.33
C GLU A 62 4.03 -0.15 -6.46
N VAL A 63 5.01 -1.00 -6.77
CA VAL A 63 6.27 -1.13 -6.04
C VAL A 63 7.45 -0.99 -7.00
N ASP A 64 8.58 -0.50 -6.52
CA ASP A 64 9.76 -0.29 -7.36
C ASP A 64 10.48 -1.61 -7.63
N ASP A 65 10.83 -1.85 -8.90
CA ASP A 65 11.64 -2.98 -9.32
C ASP A 65 13.03 -2.92 -8.68
N ASN A 66 13.47 -4.07 -8.16
CA ASN A 66 14.80 -4.26 -7.60
C ASN A 66 15.30 -5.68 -7.93
N PRO A 67 15.89 -5.88 -9.13
CA PRO A 67 16.28 -7.20 -9.62
C PRO A 67 17.40 -7.86 -8.79
N GLN A 68 18.03 -7.12 -7.88
CA GLN A 68 19.08 -7.62 -7.00
C GLN A 68 18.53 -8.32 -5.75
N LEU A 69 17.23 -8.16 -5.46
CA LEU A 69 16.58 -8.78 -4.31
C LEU A 69 15.83 -10.05 -4.72
N PRO A 70 15.74 -11.07 -3.84
CA PRO A 70 14.95 -12.28 -4.12
C PRO A 70 13.45 -12.02 -4.35
N SER A 71 12.90 -10.95 -3.77
CA SER A 71 11.52 -10.50 -4.01
C SER A 71 11.33 -9.84 -5.38
N GLY A 72 12.42 -9.42 -6.03
CA GLY A 72 12.43 -8.64 -7.27
C GLY A 72 12.01 -7.19 -7.13
N VAL A 73 11.62 -6.74 -5.93
CA VAL A 73 11.07 -5.40 -5.65
C VAL A 73 11.49 -4.88 -4.28
N SER A 74 11.44 -3.57 -4.07
CA SER A 74 11.71 -2.93 -2.77
C SER A 74 10.78 -1.76 -2.47
N ILE A 75 10.64 -1.41 -1.18
CA ILE A 75 10.06 -0.15 -0.74
C ILE A 75 11.17 0.90 -0.65
N GLY A 76 11.04 1.98 -1.41
CA GLY A 76 11.96 3.13 -1.39
C GLY A 76 11.42 4.34 -0.65
N LEU A 77 12.29 5.33 -0.42
CA LEU A 77 11.91 6.59 0.24
C LEU A 77 10.84 7.34 -0.57
N GLY A 78 10.95 7.33 -1.91
CA GLY A 78 9.95 7.95 -2.79
C GLY A 78 8.56 7.37 -2.58
N MET A 79 8.46 6.06 -2.33
CA MET A 79 7.18 5.40 -2.04
C MET A 79 6.62 5.80 -0.68
N VAL A 80 7.47 5.94 0.34
CA VAL A 80 7.06 6.41 1.67
C VAL A 80 6.46 7.80 1.59
N GLU A 81 7.13 8.73 0.90
CA GLU A 81 6.63 10.10 0.70
C GLU A 81 5.34 10.11 -0.13
N ALA A 82 5.29 9.34 -1.22
CA ALA A 82 4.10 9.26 -2.07
C ALA A 82 2.88 8.64 -1.36
N PHE A 83 3.10 7.87 -0.30
CA PHE A 83 2.03 7.27 0.50
C PHE A 83 1.40 8.24 1.50
N ILE A 84 2.00 9.41 1.70
CA ILE A 84 1.41 10.51 2.47
C ILE A 84 0.40 11.24 1.59
N ASP A 85 -0.81 11.43 2.09
CA ASP A 85 -1.87 12.16 1.38
C ASP A 85 -2.01 13.59 1.91
N GLN A 86 -2.12 13.73 3.23
CA GLN A 86 -2.32 15.02 3.88
C GLN A 86 -1.56 15.10 5.19
N VAL A 87 -0.99 16.28 5.50
CA VAL A 87 -0.36 16.58 6.78
C VAL A 87 -1.03 17.80 7.40
N GLU A 88 -1.45 17.65 8.64
CA GLU A 88 -2.04 18.71 9.46
C GLU A 88 -1.15 18.93 10.68
N VAL A 89 -0.86 20.19 10.97
CA VAL A 89 0.01 20.59 12.07
C VAL A 89 -0.77 21.50 12.99
N MET A 90 -0.64 21.29 14.29
CA MET A 90 -1.20 22.18 15.29
C MET A 90 -0.29 22.33 16.49
N LYS A 91 -0.36 23.51 17.11
CA LYS A 91 0.23 23.77 18.43
C LYS A 91 -0.76 23.36 19.53
N LEU A 92 -0.33 22.48 20.43
CA LEU A 92 -1.07 22.11 21.64
C LEU A 92 -0.44 22.80 22.86
N GLY A 93 -1.17 23.75 23.43
CA GLY A 93 -0.67 24.61 24.49
C GLY A 93 0.47 25.50 24.01
N GLU A 94 1.49 25.71 24.85
CA GLU A 94 2.57 26.66 24.54
C GLU A 94 3.85 26.04 23.96
N ARG A 95 3.97 24.71 23.98
CA ARG A 95 5.25 24.02 23.79
C ARG A 95 5.23 22.83 22.86
N THR A 96 4.05 22.32 22.52
CA THR A 96 3.93 21.04 21.83
C THR A 96 3.42 21.25 20.42
N THR A 97 4.16 20.76 19.44
CA THR A 97 3.67 20.56 18.07
C THR A 97 3.08 19.16 17.98
N VAL A 98 1.88 19.05 17.42
CA VAL A 98 1.22 17.80 17.09
C VAL A 98 1.05 17.76 15.58
N VAL A 99 1.43 16.64 14.97
CA VAL A 99 1.29 16.41 13.53
C VAL A 99 0.38 15.21 13.32
N ARG A 100 -0.69 15.40 12.54
CA ARG A 100 -1.55 14.34 12.02
C ARG A 100 -1.24 14.15 10.54
N CYS A 101 -0.85 12.94 10.18
CA CYS A 101 -0.58 12.52 8.81
C CYS A 101 -1.63 11.52 8.37
N ILE A 102 -2.34 11.81 7.28
CA ILE A 102 -3.30 10.93 6.62
C ILE A 102 -2.57 10.27 5.45
N LEU A 103 -2.62 8.93 5.39
CA LEU A 103 -2.02 8.14 4.32
C LEU A 103 -2.99 7.96 3.16
N LYS A 104 -2.50 7.54 1.99
CA LYS A 104 -3.32 7.34 0.76
C LYS A 104 -4.50 6.37 0.93
N ASN A 105 -4.45 5.49 1.94
CA ASN A 105 -5.54 4.57 2.27
C ASN A 105 -6.49 5.12 3.37
N GLY A 106 -6.32 6.36 3.80
CA GLY A 106 -7.10 7.01 4.87
C GLY A 106 -6.65 6.62 6.29
N PHE A 107 -5.61 5.81 6.47
CA PHE A 107 -5.07 5.53 7.80
C PHE A 107 -4.34 6.75 8.36
N GLU A 108 -4.46 6.98 9.66
CA GLU A 108 -3.93 8.18 10.30
C GLU A 108 -2.77 7.85 11.25
N LEU A 109 -1.69 8.61 11.13
CA LEU A 109 -0.57 8.61 12.05
C LEU A 109 -0.53 9.95 12.77
N VAL A 110 -0.47 9.93 14.09
CA VAL A 110 -0.33 11.14 14.90
C VAL A 110 0.95 11.05 15.70
N GLU A 111 1.77 12.09 15.61
CA GLU A 111 3.00 12.24 16.38
C GLU A 111 3.02 13.61 17.06
N SER A 112 3.83 13.73 18.11
CA SER A 112 4.03 15.00 18.81
C SER A 112 5.48 15.21 19.22
N SER A 113 5.83 16.48 19.34
CA SER A 113 7.14 16.96 19.80
C SER A 113 6.94 18.17 20.71
N ALA A 114 7.57 18.17 21.87
CA ALA A 114 7.43 19.23 22.86
C ALA A 114 8.80 19.80 23.26
N CYS A 115 8.92 21.13 23.29
CA CYS A 115 10.09 21.80 23.85
C CYS A 115 9.96 21.97 25.38
N VAL A 116 11.09 22.20 26.06
CA VAL A 116 11.10 22.41 27.52
C VAL A 116 10.59 23.82 27.86
N ASP A 117 11.09 24.84 27.17
CA ASP A 117 10.77 26.26 27.39
C ASP A 117 9.93 26.81 26.21
N PRO A 118 8.76 27.44 26.44
CA PRO A 118 7.93 28.01 25.38
C PRO A 118 8.64 29.04 24.51
N ARG A 119 9.64 29.76 25.05
CA ARG A 119 10.42 30.75 24.30
C ARG A 119 11.29 30.11 23.21
N ASN A 120 11.56 28.81 23.34
CA ASN A 120 12.28 28.00 22.37
C ASN A 120 11.34 27.19 21.47
N TYR A 121 10.04 27.49 21.47
CA TYR A 121 9.09 26.81 20.60
C TYR A 121 9.34 27.18 19.14
N SER A 122 9.46 26.17 18.28
CA SER A 122 9.48 26.31 16.83
C SER A 122 8.56 25.22 16.25
N GLU A 123 7.49 25.65 15.57
CA GLU A 123 6.55 24.73 14.93
C GLU A 123 7.25 23.90 13.86
N GLU A 124 8.13 24.52 13.07
CA GLU A 124 8.91 23.88 12.01
C GLU A 124 9.81 22.75 12.54
N ILE A 125 10.59 23.03 13.60
CA ILE A 125 11.46 22.00 14.21
C ILE A 125 10.61 20.88 14.83
N GLY A 126 9.52 21.25 15.51
CA GLY A 126 8.61 20.27 16.09
C GLY A 126 7.93 19.40 15.04
N GLN A 127 7.54 20.00 13.91
CA GLN A 127 6.93 19.32 12.77
C GLN A 127 7.92 18.35 12.13
N GLU A 128 9.14 18.78 11.81
CA GLU A 128 10.12 17.90 11.18
C GLU A 128 10.48 16.71 12.07
N ALA A 129 10.63 16.93 13.38
CA ALA A 129 10.84 15.85 14.34
C ALA A 129 9.66 14.85 14.40
N CYS A 130 8.43 15.31 14.16
CA CYS A 130 7.28 14.42 14.04
C CYS A 130 7.27 13.69 12.69
N MET A 131 7.58 14.40 11.60
CA MET A 131 7.59 13.84 10.25
C MET A 131 8.67 12.76 10.09
N GLU A 132 9.83 12.90 10.72
CA GLU A 132 10.85 11.84 10.77
C GLU A 132 10.28 10.53 11.34
N LYS A 133 9.59 10.59 12.49
CA LYS A 133 8.93 9.44 13.11
C LYS A 133 7.82 8.87 12.24
N ILE A 134 7.03 9.74 11.61
CA ILE A 134 5.94 9.33 10.71
C ILE A 134 6.50 8.56 9.51
N ARG A 135 7.55 9.08 8.85
CA ARG A 135 8.21 8.42 7.72
C ARG A 135 8.77 7.05 8.11
N ASP A 136 9.42 6.95 9.27
CA ASP A 136 9.90 5.66 9.80
C ASP A 136 8.74 4.68 10.04
N ARG A 137 7.61 5.13 10.60
CA ARG A 137 6.42 4.29 10.77
C ARG A 137 5.83 3.84 9.43
N ILE A 138 5.74 4.71 8.43
CA ILE A 138 5.26 4.35 7.09
C ILE A 138 6.20 3.33 6.45
N TRP A 139 7.52 3.54 6.57
CA TRP A 139 8.53 2.58 6.09
C TRP A 139 8.32 1.19 6.68
N ASN A 140 8.15 1.11 8.00
CA ASN A 140 7.86 -0.14 8.69
C ASN A 140 6.55 -0.79 8.23
N LEU A 141 5.48 0.00 8.03
CA LEU A 141 4.18 -0.50 7.58
C LEU A 141 4.22 -1.03 6.13
N LEU A 142 4.85 -0.30 5.22
CA LEU A 142 5.02 -0.72 3.82
C LEU A 142 5.95 -1.93 3.73
N GLY A 143 7.00 -2.00 4.55
CA GLY A 143 7.86 -3.17 4.66
C GLY A 143 7.11 -4.41 5.15
N PHE A 144 6.27 -4.27 6.20
CA PHE A 144 5.39 -5.34 6.67
C PHE A 144 4.40 -5.80 5.58
N LEU A 145 3.81 -4.86 4.84
CA LEU A 145 2.89 -5.16 3.74
C LEU A 145 3.58 -5.95 2.63
N LEU A 146 4.76 -5.52 2.18
CA LEU A 146 5.55 -6.21 1.17
C LEU A 146 5.97 -7.61 1.63
N GLN A 147 6.46 -7.74 2.87
CA GLN A 147 6.84 -9.02 3.46
C GLN A 147 5.65 -9.99 3.48
N THR A 148 4.46 -9.51 3.85
CA THR A 148 3.22 -10.29 3.84
C THR A 148 2.81 -10.69 2.43
N ALA A 149 2.94 -9.77 1.47
CA ALA A 149 2.62 -10.01 0.07
C ALA A 149 3.52 -11.05 -0.59
N TRP A 150 4.80 -11.11 -0.19
CA TRP A 150 5.80 -12.01 -0.73
C TRP A 150 5.81 -13.38 -0.05
N MET A 151 5.77 -13.41 1.28
CA MET A 151 5.91 -14.67 2.05
C MET A 151 4.58 -15.25 2.53
N GLY A 152 3.48 -14.50 2.44
CA GLY A 152 2.19 -14.87 3.01
C GLY A 152 2.16 -14.84 4.54
N VAL A 153 1.04 -15.30 5.11
CA VAL A 153 0.85 -15.46 6.55
C VAL A 153 0.94 -16.94 6.90
N ARG A 154 1.95 -17.33 7.69
CA ARG A 154 2.13 -18.71 8.14
C ARG A 154 0.96 -19.11 9.05
N LYS A 155 0.48 -20.34 8.88
CA LYS A 155 -0.44 -21.00 9.81
C LYS A 155 0.36 -22.10 10.51
N ASP A 156 0.15 -22.29 11.81
CA ASP A 156 0.79 -23.38 12.54
C ASP A 156 0.44 -24.73 11.88
N GLU A 157 1.45 -25.57 11.65
CA GLU A 157 1.29 -26.87 10.99
C GLU A 157 0.58 -27.94 11.87
N SER A 158 0.00 -27.54 13.00
CA SER A 158 -0.67 -28.44 13.96
C SER A 158 -2.10 -28.84 13.57
N THR A 159 -2.57 -28.49 12.37
CA THR A 159 -3.88 -28.95 11.84
C THR A 159 -3.75 -29.59 10.46
N LYS A 160 -2.83 -30.55 10.33
CA LYS A 160 -3.01 -31.67 9.41
C LYS A 160 -3.60 -32.84 10.20
N GLY A 161 -4.92 -32.87 10.28
CA GLY A 161 -5.68 -34.10 10.61
C GLY A 161 -5.90 -34.92 9.36
#